data_AF-A0A3L7TEJ4-F1
#
_entry.id   AF-A0A3L7TEJ4-F1
#
_cell.length_a   1.000
_cell.length_b   1.000
_cell.length_c   1.000
_cell.angle_alpha   90.00
_cell.angle_beta   90.00
_cell.angle_gamma   90.00
#
_symmetry.space_group_name_H-M   'P 1'
#
loop_
_entity.id
_entity.type
_entity.pdbx_description
1 polymer ?
#
loop_
_entity_poly.entity_id
_entity_poly.type
_entity_poly.pdbx_seq_one_letter_code
_entity_poly.pdbx_strand_id
1 'polypeptide(L)' 'MSNGIEITRCVCFDLSFCVLQKKCNERARSIAEISEEFGCGSSAGCGFCMPYIERMLATGEVKFHEIL' A
#
# COMPACT_ATOMS: atom_id res chain seq x y z
N MET A 1 -17.96 -1.77 18.80
CA MET A 1 -17.00 -0.76 18.30
C MET A 1 -15.64 -1.43 18.25
N SER A 2 -15.13 -1.71 17.06
CA SER A 2 -13.84 -2.36 16.89
C SER A 2 -12.76 -1.33 17.24
N ASN A 3 -12.20 -1.38 18.45
CA ASN A 3 -11.05 -0.56 18.87
C ASN A 3 -9.73 -1.10 18.24
N GLY A 4 -9.78 -1.48 16.96
CA GLY A 4 -8.63 -2.02 16.24
C GLY A 4 -7.98 -0.95 15.38
N ILE A 5 -6.65 -1.01 15.25
CA ILE A 5 -5.92 -0.27 14.22
C ILE A 5 -6.45 -0.78 12.86
N GLU A 6 -6.73 0.13 11.93
CA GLU A 6 -7.08 -0.22 10.55
C GLU A 6 -6.17 0.55 9.60
N ILE A 7 -5.37 -0.17 8.82
CA ILE A 7 -4.42 0.40 7.86
C ILE A 7 -4.83 -0.08 6.47
N THR A 8 -5.34 0.84 5.66
CA THR A 8 -5.96 0.54 4.34
C THR A 8 -5.47 1.44 3.21
N ARG A 9 -4.57 2.39 3.52
CA ARG A 9 -4.07 3.39 2.58
C ARG A 9 -2.71 3.94 2.98
N CYS A 10 -2.00 4.48 1.99
CA CYS A 10 -0.94 5.44 2.23
C CYS A 10 -1.58 6.81 2.56
N VAL A 11 -1.28 7.35 3.74
CA VAL A 11 -1.85 8.64 4.19
C VAL A 11 -1.20 9.85 3.51
N CYS A 12 0.08 9.76 3.11
CA CYS A 12 0.78 10.88 2.45
C CYS A 12 0.19 11.21 1.08
N PHE A 13 -0.25 10.19 0.34
CA PHE A 13 -0.75 10.32 -1.03
C PHE A 13 -2.24 10.00 -1.16
N ASP A 14 -2.94 9.84 -0.04
CA ASP A 14 -4.35 9.43 0.06
C ASP A 14 -4.73 8.24 -0.85
N LEU A 15 -3.83 7.26 -0.97
CA LEU A 15 -3.99 6.14 -1.90
C LEU A 15 -4.38 4.85 -1.18
N SER A 16 -5.57 4.34 -1.46
CA SER A 16 -6.04 3.05 -0.91
C SER A 16 -5.30 1.85 -1.52
N PHE A 17 -4.95 0.88 -0.67
CA PHE A 17 -4.37 -0.39 -1.11
C PHE A 17 -5.32 -1.21 -1.99
N CYS A 18 -6.64 -1.11 -1.79
CA CYS A 18 -7.62 -1.75 -2.68
C CYS A 18 -7.57 -1.17 -4.11
N VAL A 19 -7.42 0.15 -4.23
CA VAL A 19 -7.26 0.81 -5.53
C VAL A 19 -5.91 0.47 -6.15
N LEU A 20 -4.85 0.52 -5.35
CA LEU A 20 -3.50 0.18 -5.80
C LEU A 20 -3.42 -1.27 -6.28
N GLN A 21 -3.94 -2.23 -5.52
CA GLN A 21 -3.97 -3.63 -5.90
C GLN A 21 -4.68 -3.85 -7.24
N LYS A 22 -5.84 -3.21 -7.47
CA LYS A 22 -6.54 -3.34 -8.76
C LYS A 22 -5.65 -2.90 -9.92
N LYS A 23 -4.94 -1.77 -9.76
CA LYS A 23 -3.97 -1.26 -10.75
C LYS A 23 -2.73 -2.16 -10.93
N CYS A 24 -2.37 -2.93 -9.90
CA CYS A 24 -1.29 -3.91 -9.93
C CYS A 24 -1.72 -5.29 -10.45
N ASN A 25 -3.01 -5.62 -10.45
CA ASN A 25 -3.48 -6.89 -11.02
C ASN A 25 -3.58 -6.82 -12.55
N GLU A 26 -3.74 -5.63 -13.12
CA GLU A 26 -3.75 -5.40 -14.58
C GLU A 26 -2.36 -5.61 -15.21
N ARG A 27 -1.29 -5.41 -14.44
CA ARG A 27 0.11 -5.63 -14.86
C ARG A 27 0.95 -5.96 -13.64
N ALA A 28 1.82 -6.98 -13.71
CA ALA A 28 2.78 -7.22 -12.62
C ALA A 28 3.62 -5.95 -12.38
N ARG A 29 3.72 -5.50 -11.12
CA ARG A 29 4.47 -4.30 -10.73
C ARG A 29 5.40 -4.58 -9.57
N SER A 30 6.60 -4.03 -9.64
CA SER A 30 7.52 -3.88 -8.53
C SER A 30 7.18 -2.66 -7.65
N ILE A 31 7.74 -2.60 -6.44
CA ILE A 31 7.63 -1.41 -5.56
C ILE A 31 8.20 -0.17 -6.23
N ALA A 32 9.29 -0.31 -6.98
CA ALA A 32 9.91 0.80 -7.70
C ALA A 32 8.95 1.41 -8.71
N GLU A 33 8.27 0.58 -9.52
CA GLU A 33 7.26 1.05 -10.48
C GLU A 33 6.04 1.68 -9.79
N ILE A 34 5.62 1.13 -8.65
CA ILE A 34 4.54 1.71 -7.82
C ILE A 34 4.95 3.08 -7.28
N SER A 35 6.18 3.19 -6.78
CA SER A 35 6.74 4.43 -6.24
C SER A 35 6.86 5.51 -7.30
N GLU A 36 7.34 5.15 -8.49
CA GLU A 36 7.49 6.07 -9.62
C GLU A 36 6.13 6.57 -10.13
N GLU A 37 5.12 5.70 -10.25
CA GLU A 37 3.82 6.10 -10.80
C GLU A 37 2.91 6.80 -9.78
N PHE A 38 2.91 6.37 -8.51
CA PHE A 38 1.94 6.82 -7.51
C PHE A 38 2.56 7.64 -6.38
N GLY A 39 3.89 7.73 -6.30
CA GLY A 39 4.62 8.39 -5.21
C GLY A 39 4.67 7.59 -3.90
N CYS A 40 3.72 6.69 -3.63
CA CYS A 40 3.69 5.90 -2.40
C CYS A 40 4.75 4.79 -2.38
N GLY A 41 5.23 4.42 -1.18
CA GLY A 41 6.32 3.44 -1.04
C GLY A 41 7.71 4.04 -1.30
N SER A 42 7.81 5.37 -1.38
CA SER A 42 9.05 6.10 -1.64
C SER A 42 9.37 7.13 -0.56
N SER A 43 10.58 7.69 -0.63
CA SER A 43 11.04 8.81 0.20
C SER A 43 10.38 10.16 -0.14
N ALA A 44 9.58 10.24 -1.21
CA ALA A 44 8.77 11.43 -1.49
C ALA A 44 7.62 11.62 -0.47
N GLY A 45 7.28 10.55 0.27
CA GLY A 45 6.38 10.59 1.44
C GLY A 45 7.09 10.10 2.71
N CYS A 46 6.32 9.57 3.67
CA CYS A 46 6.88 9.02 4.90
C CYS A 46 7.53 7.63 4.77
N GLY A 47 7.29 6.92 3.66
CA GLY A 47 7.77 5.55 3.44
C GLY A 47 7.07 4.45 4.23
N PHE A 48 6.28 4.76 5.27
CA PHE A 48 5.68 3.74 6.16
C PHE A 48 4.66 2.82 5.50
N CYS A 49 4.14 3.15 4.32
CA CYS A 49 3.24 2.26 3.60
C CYS A 49 3.97 1.09 2.90
N MET A 50 5.31 1.12 2.81
CA MET A 50 6.11 0.13 2.08
C MET A 50 5.87 -1.32 2.51
N PRO A 51 5.96 -1.70 3.81
CA PRO A 51 5.73 -3.09 4.22
C PRO A 51 4.30 -3.58 3.93
N TYR A 52 3.32 -2.69 3.94
CA TYR A 52 1.94 -3.01 3.58
C TYR A 52 1.78 -3.24 2.07
N ILE A 53 2.46 -2.44 1.25
CA ILE A 53 2.49 -2.61 -0.22
C ILE A 53 3.17 -3.93 -0.58
N GLU A 54 4.29 -4.27 0.08
CA GLU A 54 4.98 -5.56 -0.09
C GLU A 54 4.07 -6.74 0.21
N ARG A 55 3.42 -6.73 1.38
CA ARG A 55 2.49 -7.79 1.76
C ARG A 55 1.28 -7.85 0.84
N MET A 56 0.76 -6.71 0.41
CA MET A 56 -0.33 -6.63 -0.57
C MET A 56 0.08 -7.28 -1.91
N LEU A 57 1.28 -7.03 -2.40
CA LEU A 57 1.79 -7.66 -3.62
C LEU A 57 1.99 -9.17 -3.47
N ALA A 58 2.46 -9.61 -2.30
CA ALA A 58 2.72 -11.03 -2.02
C ALA A 58 1.43 -11.85 -1.78
N THR A 59 0.41 -11.27 -1.15
CA THR A 59 -0.74 -12.02 -0.60
C THR A 59 -2.09 -11.58 -1.14
N GLY A 60 -2.19 -10.37 -1.70
CA GLY A 60 -3.46 -9.76 -2.04
C GLY A 60 -4.22 -9.13 -0.85
N GLU A 61 -3.63 -9.06 0.35
CA GLU A 61 -4.25 -8.38 1.49
C GLU A 61 -4.23 -6.86 1.31
N VAL A 62 -5.37 -6.18 1.55
CA VAL A 62 -5.52 -4.71 1.37
C VAL A 62 -5.98 -3.98 2.63
N LYS A 63 -6.17 -4.72 3.73
CA LYS A 63 -6.55 -4.18 5.03
C LYS A 63 -5.72 -4.87 6.10
N PHE A 64 -5.06 -4.09 6.93
CA PHE A 64 -4.18 -4.60 7.99
C PHE A 64 -4.64 -4.08 9.34
N HIS A 65 -4.45 -4.89 10.38
CA HIS A 65 -4.89 -4.59 11.75
C HIS A 65 -3.73 -4.53 12.75
N GLU A 66 -2.50 -4.53 12.24
CA GLU A 66 -1.24 -4.51 12.98
C GLU A 66 -0.25 -3.58 12.31
N ILE A 67 0.74 -3.09 13.07
CA ILE A 67 1.84 -2.31 12.52
C ILE A 67 2.91 -3.28 12.01
N LEU A 68 3.22 -3.19 10.71
CA LEU A 68 4.29 -3.91 10.04
C LEU A 68 5.59 -3.10 9.99
#